data_AF-A0A955CC77-F1
#
_entry.id   AF-A0A955CC77-F1
#
_cell.length_a   1.000
_cell.length_b   1.000
_cell.length_c   1.000
_cell.angle_alpha   90.00
_cell.angle_beta   90.00
_cell.angle_gamma   90.00
#
_symmetry.space_group_name_H-M   'P 1'
#
loop_
_entity.id
_entity.type
_entity.pdbx_description
1 polymer ?
#
loop_
_entity_poly.entity_id
_entity_poly.type
_entity_poly.pdbx_seq_one_letter_code
_entity_poly.pdbx_strand_id
1 'polypeptide(L)'
;MTPETRELESEVLCPRCDYDMRGQSEAQCPECGATFKSVEAMVRASMNVNRLLRRVMFWRQRLAYFMFPSLVMFTIGIWMERAGFNMSRGLGLLLFTPLPIAGGCTLALLIQVIRWHESALTPKHQREALGASVAWLIFCSSPVVFLVYGIVAKFL
;
A
#
# COMPACT_ATOMS: atom_id res chain seq x y z
N MET A 1 -16.05 6.07 42.30
CA MET A 1 -16.47 5.13 41.24
C MET A 1 -17.14 5.95 40.17
N THR A 2 -16.45 6.16 39.04
CA THR A 2 -16.96 6.95 37.91
C THR A 2 -17.91 6.11 37.06
N PRO A 3 -19.00 6.68 36.53
CA PRO A 3 -20.05 5.96 35.80
C PRO A 3 -19.71 5.56 34.35
N GLU A 4 -18.50 5.83 33.86
CA GLU A 4 -18.13 5.60 32.44
C GLU A 4 -17.65 4.18 32.09
N THR A 5 -17.50 3.27 33.07
CA THR A 5 -17.02 1.90 32.80
C THR A 5 -18.10 0.89 32.37
N ARG A 6 -19.35 1.33 32.09
CA ARG A 6 -20.48 0.42 31.81
C ARG A 6 -20.76 0.07 30.36
N GLU A 7 -20.12 0.70 29.37
CA GLU A 7 -20.59 0.61 27.97
C GLU A 7 -19.73 -0.24 27.02
N LEU A 8 -18.75 -0.99 27.54
CA LEU A 8 -18.03 -2.00 26.74
C LEU A 8 -18.07 -3.38 27.37
N GLU A 9 -19.23 -3.80 27.85
CA GLU A 9 -19.54 -5.22 27.90
C GLU A 9 -19.81 -5.71 26.48
N SER A 10 -18.75 -5.92 25.70
CA SER A 10 -18.88 -6.62 24.41
C SER A 10 -19.56 -7.97 24.66
N GLU A 11 -20.68 -8.21 24.01
CA GLU A 11 -21.38 -9.49 24.02
C GLU A 11 -20.39 -10.62 23.69
N VAL A 12 -20.21 -11.56 24.63
CA VAL A 12 -19.27 -12.68 24.48
C VAL A 12 -20.06 -13.83 23.86
N LEU A 13 -20.21 -13.77 22.54
CA LEU A 13 -20.90 -14.77 21.75
C LEU A 13 -19.91 -15.84 21.25
N CYS A 14 -20.35 -17.10 21.16
CA CYS A 14 -19.55 -18.17 20.58
C CYS A 14 -19.41 -17.96 19.05
N PRO A 15 -18.21 -17.88 18.47
CA PRO A 15 -18.05 -17.56 17.03
C PRO A 15 -18.50 -18.67 16.06
N ARG A 16 -18.97 -19.81 16.58
CA ARG A 16 -19.41 -20.96 15.79
C ARG A 16 -20.93 -21.06 15.67
N CYS A 17 -21.64 -20.68 16.73
CA CYS A 17 -23.10 -20.82 16.83
C CYS A 17 -23.79 -19.57 17.41
N ASP A 18 -23.04 -18.49 17.65
CA ASP A 18 -23.50 -17.22 18.23
C ASP A 18 -24.21 -17.36 19.60
N TYR A 19 -23.98 -18.44 20.33
CA TYR A 19 -24.55 -18.65 21.67
C TYR A 19 -23.90 -17.72 22.71
N ASP A 20 -24.71 -17.12 23.59
CA ASP A 20 -24.24 -16.25 24.66
C ASP A 20 -23.53 -17.04 25.77
N MET A 21 -22.25 -16.73 25.97
CA MET A 21 -21.41 -17.44 26.94
C MET A 21 -21.35 -16.73 28.30
N ARG A 22 -22.15 -15.67 28.51
CA ARG A 22 -22.24 -14.97 29.79
C ARG A 22 -22.76 -15.89 30.90
N GLY A 23 -22.07 -15.90 32.04
CA GLY A 23 -22.50 -16.62 33.24
C GLY A 23 -22.17 -18.12 33.27
N GLN A 24 -21.49 -18.67 32.26
CA GLN A 24 -21.04 -20.07 32.31
C GLN A 24 -19.65 -20.20 32.92
N SER A 25 -19.49 -21.17 33.82
CA SER A 25 -18.20 -21.53 34.43
C SER A 25 -17.39 -22.50 33.59
N GLU A 26 -18.01 -23.17 32.63
CA GLU A 26 -17.39 -24.22 31.84
C GLU A 26 -16.67 -23.67 30.60
N ALA A 27 -15.53 -24.27 30.27
CA ALA A 27 -14.70 -23.85 29.13
C ALA A 27 -15.15 -24.44 27.77
N GLN A 28 -16.38 -24.96 27.70
CA GLN A 28 -16.98 -25.55 26.50
C GLN A 28 -18.37 -24.94 26.26
N CYS A 29 -18.67 -24.69 24.99
CA CYS A 29 -20.01 -24.27 24.58
C CYS A 29 -20.98 -25.46 24.64
N PRO A 30 -22.15 -25.35 25.29
CA PRO A 30 -23.10 -26.46 25.44
C PRO A 30 -23.81 -26.82 24.12
N GLU A 31 -23.97 -25.86 23.21
CA GLU A 31 -24.63 -26.07 21.91
C GLU A 31 -23.70 -26.79 20.92
N CYS A 32 -22.45 -26.34 20.79
CA CYS A 32 -21.55 -26.82 19.72
C CYS A 32 -20.36 -27.66 20.21
N GLY A 33 -20.17 -27.79 21.52
CA GLY A 33 -19.05 -28.54 22.13
C GLY A 33 -17.66 -27.92 21.90
N ALA A 34 -17.57 -26.72 21.32
CA ALA A 34 -16.29 -26.08 21.04
C ALA A 34 -15.60 -25.65 22.33
N THR A 35 -14.30 -25.97 22.45
CA THR A 35 -13.46 -25.53 23.58
C THR A 35 -12.92 -24.12 23.33
N PHE A 36 -12.71 -23.32 24.38
CA PHE A 36 -12.12 -21.98 24.27
C PHE A 36 -10.79 -21.95 23.48
N LYS A 37 -9.96 -22.99 23.60
CA LYS A 37 -8.71 -23.11 22.82
C LYS A 37 -8.96 -23.12 21.30
N SER A 38 -10.03 -23.77 20.86
CA SER A 38 -10.39 -23.81 19.43
C SER A 38 -10.93 -22.47 18.94
N VAL A 39 -11.67 -21.76 19.82
CA VAL A 39 -12.20 -20.42 19.56
C VAL A 39 -11.07 -19.39 19.47
N GLU A 40 -10.12 -19.40 20.40
CA GLU A 40 -8.94 -18.52 20.33
C GLU A 40 -8.11 -18.75 19.07
N ALA A 41 -7.97 -20.01 18.64
CA ALA A 41 -7.29 -20.34 17.39
C ALA A 41 -8.02 -19.76 16.16
N MET A 42 -9.36 -19.85 16.13
CA MET A 42 -10.18 -19.23 15.07
C MET A 42 -10.08 -17.70 15.07
N VAL A 43 -10.17 -17.05 16.23
CA VAL A 43 -10.04 -15.60 16.35
C VAL A 43 -8.64 -15.15 15.92
N ARG A 44 -7.60 -15.91 16.26
CA ARG A 44 -6.23 -15.63 15.82
C ARG A 44 -6.06 -15.84 14.30
N ALA A 45 -6.74 -16.84 13.73
CA ALA A 45 -6.77 -17.06 12.28
C ALA A 45 -7.53 -15.95 11.54
N SER A 46 -8.67 -15.50 12.05
CA SER A 46 -9.48 -14.43 11.44
C SER A 46 -8.74 -13.08 11.46
N MET A 47 -7.99 -12.79 12.52
CA MET A 47 -7.11 -11.61 12.58
C MET A 47 -6.03 -11.63 11.50
N ASN A 48 -5.50 -12.80 11.12
CA ASN A 48 -4.53 -12.92 10.02
C ASN A 48 -5.18 -12.67 8.65
N VAL A 49 -6.39 -13.17 8.42
CA VAL A 49 -7.15 -12.89 7.19
C VAL A 49 -7.42 -11.39 7.05
N ASN A 50 -7.79 -10.73 8.14
CA ASN A 50 -8.08 -9.30 8.14
C ASN A 50 -6.83 -8.45 7.82
N ARG A 51 -5.63 -8.89 8.23
CA ARG A 51 -4.36 -8.26 7.81
C ARG A 51 -4.10 -8.44 6.31
N LEU A 52 -4.38 -9.62 5.76
CA LEU A 52 -4.24 -9.89 4.33
C LEU A 52 -5.20 -9.03 3.50
N LEU A 53 -6.47 -8.95 3.91
CA LEU A 53 -7.48 -8.11 3.27
C LEU A 53 -7.08 -6.62 3.30
N ARG A 54 -6.54 -6.13 4.42
CA ARG A 54 -6.06 -4.75 4.53
C ARG A 54 -4.89 -4.47 3.58
N ARG A 55 -3.97 -5.44 3.40
CA ARG A 55 -2.90 -5.35 2.39
C ARG A 55 -3.48 -5.30 0.97
N VAL A 56 -4.41 -6.18 0.63
CA VAL A 56 -5.00 -6.25 -0.72
C VAL A 56 -5.77 -4.97 -1.06
N MET A 57 -6.56 -4.43 -0.12
CA MET A 57 -7.29 -3.17 -0.34
C MET A 57 -6.35 -1.99 -0.57
N PHE A 58 -5.22 -1.93 0.15
CA PHE A 58 -4.21 -0.89 -0.06
C PHE A 58 -3.60 -0.95 -1.47
N TRP A 59 -3.32 -2.15 -2.00
CA TRP A 59 -2.85 -2.33 -3.37
C TRP A 59 -3.89 -1.91 -4.42
N ARG A 60 -5.17 -2.19 -4.18
CA ARG A 60 -6.25 -1.78 -5.09
C ARG A 60 -6.37 -0.27 -5.19
N GLN A 61 -6.29 0.44 -4.07
CA GLN A 61 -6.36 1.90 -4.06
C GLN A 61 -5.13 2.54 -4.74
N ARG A 62 -3.96 1.92 -4.60
CA ARG A 62 -2.73 2.37 -5.24
C ARG A 62 -2.73 2.15 -6.76
N LEU A 63 -3.24 1.01 -7.23
CA LEU A 63 -3.43 0.74 -8.65
C LEU A 63 -4.42 1.73 -9.28
N ALA A 64 -5.53 2.03 -8.60
CA ALA A 64 -6.50 3.01 -9.09
C ALA A 64 -5.87 4.40 -9.26
N TYR A 65 -5.05 4.84 -8.29
CA TYR A 65 -4.35 6.13 -8.37
C TYR A 65 -3.35 6.22 -9.52
N PHE A 66 -2.72 5.10 -9.89
CA PHE A 66 -1.80 5.05 -11.04
C PHE A 66 -2.51 4.97 -12.39
N MET A 67 -3.60 4.22 -12.48
CA MET A 67 -4.31 3.98 -13.74
C MET A 67 -5.19 5.16 -14.15
N PHE A 68 -5.77 5.88 -13.19
CA PHE A 68 -6.73 6.95 -13.46
C PHE A 68 -6.12 8.14 -14.26
N PRO A 69 -4.94 8.69 -13.93
CA PRO A 69 -4.35 9.80 -14.67
C PRO A 69 -4.00 9.41 -16.11
N SER A 70 -3.47 8.19 -16.31
CA SER A 70 -3.15 7.69 -17.64
C SER A 70 -4.41 7.57 -18.52
N LEU A 71 -5.52 7.11 -17.93
CA LEU A 71 -6.79 6.97 -18.65
C LEU A 71 -7.41 8.33 -18.99
N VAL A 72 -7.39 9.30 -18.06
CA VAL A 72 -7.83 10.68 -18.31
C VAL A 72 -6.99 11.35 -19.39
N MET A 73 -5.67 11.21 -19.35
CA MET A 73 -4.80 11.79 -20.37
C MET A 73 -5.02 11.12 -21.74
N PHE A 74 -5.24 9.81 -21.77
CA PHE A 74 -5.54 9.08 -23.00
C PHE A 74 -6.85 9.55 -23.64
N THR A 75 -7.90 9.78 -22.85
CA THR A 75 -9.18 10.29 -23.37
C THR A 75 -9.06 11.72 -23.87
N ILE A 76 -8.27 12.58 -23.21
CA ILE A 76 -7.94 13.94 -23.70
C ILE A 76 -7.23 13.86 -25.06
N GLY A 77 -6.27 12.95 -25.24
CA GLY A 77 -5.58 12.74 -26.50
C GLY A 77 -6.52 12.37 -27.65
N ILE A 78 -7.45 11.43 -27.42
CA ILE A 78 -8.49 11.04 -28.40
C ILE A 78 -9.40 12.23 -28.74
N TRP A 79 -9.79 13.03 -27.73
CA TRP A 79 -10.65 14.18 -27.95
C TRP A 79 -9.97 15.26 -28.80
N MET A 80 -8.68 15.52 -28.56
CA MET A 80 -7.88 16.45 -29.36
C MET A 80 -7.72 16.01 -30.82
N GLU A 81 -7.58 14.70 -31.09
CA GLU A 81 -7.54 14.17 -32.46
C GLU A 81 -8.85 14.46 -33.20
N ARG A 82 -10.00 14.27 -32.55
CA ARG A 82 -11.31 14.61 -33.13
C ARG A 82 -11.52 16.11 -33.35
N ALA A 83 -10.87 16.96 -32.56
CA ALA A 83 -10.95 18.42 -32.71
C ALA A 83 -10.14 18.97 -33.90
N GLY A 84 -9.46 18.11 -34.67
CA GLY A 84 -8.70 18.53 -35.87
C GLY A 84 -7.37 19.20 -35.56
N PHE A 85 -6.88 19.10 -34.32
CA PHE A 85 -5.52 19.52 -33.99
C PHE A 85 -4.51 18.53 -34.57
N ASN A 86 -3.89 18.88 -35.69
CA ASN A 86 -2.76 18.18 -36.29
C ASN A 86 -1.47 18.38 -35.46
N MET A 87 -1.52 18.16 -34.14
CA MET A 87 -0.29 17.95 -33.39
C MET A 87 0.30 16.61 -33.84
N SER A 88 1.54 16.67 -34.33
CA SER A 88 2.25 15.52 -34.86
C SER A 88 2.16 14.33 -33.90
N ARG A 89 1.60 13.22 -34.39
CA ARG A 89 1.34 11.95 -33.65
C ARG A 89 2.54 11.44 -32.82
N GLY A 90 3.76 11.92 -33.09
CA GLY A 90 4.98 11.55 -32.36
C GLY A 90 5.18 12.28 -31.01
N LEU A 91 4.71 13.52 -30.82
CA LEU A 91 5.03 14.28 -29.60
C LEU A 91 4.18 13.86 -28.39
N GLY A 92 2.92 13.50 -28.63
CA GLY A 92 2.03 12.97 -27.59
C GLY A 92 2.58 11.68 -26.97
N LEU A 93 3.05 10.74 -27.79
CA LEU A 93 3.63 9.47 -27.29
C LEU A 93 4.98 9.66 -26.56
N LEU A 94 5.79 10.64 -26.96
CA LEU A 94 7.07 10.95 -26.29
C LEU A 94 6.89 11.65 -24.94
N LEU A 95 5.85 12.48 -24.78
CA LEU A 95 5.51 13.05 -23.47
C LEU A 95 4.82 12.04 -22.55
N PHE A 96 4.25 10.96 -23.10
CA PHE A 96 3.55 9.92 -22.34
C PHE A 96 4.45 8.82 -21.75
N THR A 97 5.65 8.63 -22.29
CA THR A 97 6.48 7.46 -21.97
C THR A 97 7.37 7.60 -20.73
N PRO A 98 7.92 8.76 -20.31
CA PRO A 98 8.85 8.78 -19.19
C PRO A 98 8.24 9.08 -17.81
N LEU A 99 7.07 9.74 -17.71
CA LEU A 99 6.48 10.06 -16.39
C LEU A 99 6.06 8.84 -15.54
N PRO A 100 5.48 7.76 -16.09
CA PRO A 100 5.17 6.59 -15.27
C PRO A 100 6.42 5.78 -14.89
N ILE A 101 7.51 5.86 -15.66
CA ILE A 101 8.76 5.16 -15.34
C ILE A 101 9.53 5.91 -14.25
N ALA A 102 9.66 7.24 -14.36
CA ALA A 102 10.28 8.06 -13.31
C ALA A 102 9.42 8.09 -12.02
N GLY A 103 8.10 8.16 -12.16
CA GLY A 103 7.14 8.04 -11.05
C GLY A 103 7.14 6.64 -10.42
N GLY A 104 7.28 5.59 -11.22
CA GLY A 104 7.39 4.22 -10.76
C GLY A 104 8.68 3.97 -9.96
N CYS A 105 9.82 4.48 -10.45
CA CYS A 105 11.11 4.35 -9.75
C CYS A 105 11.11 5.10 -8.41
N THR A 106 10.62 6.33 -8.37
CA THR A 106 10.51 7.11 -7.11
C THR A 106 9.57 6.42 -6.11
N LEU A 107 8.46 5.87 -6.58
CA LEU A 107 7.50 5.16 -5.73
C LEU A 107 8.03 3.81 -5.23
N ALA A 108 8.76 3.06 -6.07
CA ALA A 108 9.42 1.81 -5.69
C ALA A 108 10.51 2.04 -4.63
N LEU A 109 11.29 3.12 -4.77
CA LEU A 109 12.25 3.55 -3.77
C LEU A 109 11.57 3.95 -2.45
N LEU A 110 10.45 4.68 -2.53
CA LEU A 110 9.69 5.05 -1.34
C LEU A 110 9.13 3.83 -0.60
N ILE A 111 8.67 2.80 -1.34
CA ILE A 111 8.22 1.52 -0.76
C ILE A 111 9.39 0.77 -0.11
N GLN A 112 10.55 0.72 -0.76
CA GLN A 112 11.77 0.10 -0.21
C GLN A 112 12.18 0.77 1.10
N VAL A 113 12.17 2.11 1.16
CA VAL A 113 12.49 2.89 2.37
C VAL A 113 11.49 2.61 3.50
N ILE A 114 10.19 2.57 3.20
CA ILE A 114 9.15 2.28 4.22
C ILE A 114 9.31 0.85 4.76
N ARG A 115 9.48 -0.14 3.87
CA ARG A 115 9.72 -1.54 4.29
C ARG A 115 10.99 -1.67 5.13
N TRP A 116 12.03 -0.95 4.73
CA TRP A 116 13.29 -0.94 5.47
C TRP A 116 13.10 -0.33 6.87
N HIS A 117 12.37 0.78 6.99
CA HIS A 117 12.03 1.40 8.27
C HIS A 117 11.22 0.47 9.20
N GLU A 118 10.28 -0.30 8.65
CA GLU A 118 9.53 -1.30 9.44
C GLU A 118 10.43 -2.45 9.92
N SER A 119 11.45 -2.84 9.14
CA SER A 119 12.39 -3.91 9.53
C SER A 119 13.48 -3.46 10.51
N ALA A 120 13.78 -2.16 10.56
CA ALA A 120 14.85 -1.58 11.38
C ALA A 120 14.35 -1.09 12.75
N LEU A 121 13.76 -2.00 13.54
CA LEU A 121 13.37 -1.74 14.93
C LEU A 121 14.51 -1.95 15.93
N THR A 122 15.77 -2.04 15.48
CA THR A 122 16.95 -2.01 16.35
C THR A 122 17.71 -0.68 16.16
N PRO A 123 17.74 0.21 17.18
CA PRO A 123 18.15 1.62 17.03
C PRO A 123 19.63 1.82 16.67
N LYS A 124 20.46 0.77 16.71
CA LYS A 124 21.92 0.87 16.53
C LYS A 124 22.37 0.99 15.06
N HIS A 125 21.56 0.57 14.09
CA HIS A 125 21.91 0.62 12.65
C HIS A 125 21.30 1.80 11.88
N GLN A 126 20.55 2.68 12.55
CA GLN A 126 19.72 3.69 11.89
C GLN A 126 20.54 4.83 11.26
N ARG A 127 21.68 5.22 11.85
CA ARG A 127 22.44 6.41 11.41
C ARG A 127 23.30 6.18 10.17
N GLU A 128 23.87 4.99 10.00
CA GLU A 128 24.77 4.70 8.87
C GLU A 128 23.99 4.53 7.55
N ALA A 129 22.80 3.92 7.62
CA ALA A 129 21.97 3.68 6.44
C ALA A 129 21.16 4.91 5.98
N LEU A 130 20.87 5.86 6.88
CA LEU A 130 20.31 7.17 6.50
C LEU A 130 21.27 7.96 5.60
N GLY A 131 22.58 7.91 5.87
CA GLY A 131 23.59 8.58 5.05
C GLY A 131 23.67 8.03 3.62
N ALA A 132 23.66 6.71 3.46
CA ALA A 132 23.72 6.07 2.15
C ALA A 132 22.47 6.35 1.29
N SER A 133 21.29 6.37 1.92
CA SER A 133 20.01 6.58 1.22
C SER A 133 19.87 8.03 0.70
N VAL A 134 20.28 9.00 1.50
CA VAL A 134 20.23 10.43 1.13
C VAL A 134 21.26 10.75 0.05
N ALA A 135 22.48 10.19 0.14
CA ALA A 135 23.50 10.36 -0.89
C ALA A 135 23.05 9.82 -2.26
N TRP A 136 22.35 8.69 -2.28
CA TRP A 136 21.83 8.09 -3.51
C TRP A 136 20.69 8.90 -4.14
N LEU A 137 19.77 9.43 -3.31
CA LEU A 137 18.69 10.30 -3.78
C LEU A 137 19.23 11.57 -4.43
N ILE A 138 20.23 12.21 -3.80
CA ILE A 138 20.90 13.41 -4.35
C ILE A 138 21.57 13.10 -5.69
N PHE A 139 22.23 11.93 -5.80
CA PHE A 139 22.90 11.51 -7.04
C PHE A 139 21.91 11.26 -8.18
N CYS A 140 20.78 10.59 -7.91
CA CYS A 140 19.76 10.29 -8.91
C CYS A 140 18.90 11.50 -9.31
N SER A 141 18.70 12.48 -8.42
CA SER A 141 17.98 13.72 -8.74
C SER A 141 18.85 14.77 -9.44
N SER A 142 20.15 14.52 -9.59
CA SER A 142 21.05 15.52 -10.16
C SER A 142 20.74 15.77 -11.64
N PRO A 143 20.39 17.00 -12.04
CA PRO A 143 20.06 17.34 -13.42
C PRO A 143 21.22 17.09 -14.40
N VAL A 144 22.44 16.96 -13.89
CA VAL A 144 23.64 16.60 -14.66
C VAL A 144 23.51 15.21 -15.29
N VAL A 145 22.91 14.23 -14.59
CA VAL A 145 22.74 12.87 -15.12
C VAL A 145 21.75 12.86 -16.28
N PHE A 146 20.68 13.66 -16.19
CA PHE A 146 19.71 13.83 -17.27
C PHE A 146 20.31 14.56 -18.49
N LEU A 147 21.18 15.55 -18.27
CA LEU A 147 21.90 16.23 -19.34
C LEU A 147 22.84 15.30 -20.09
N VAL A 148 23.60 14.46 -19.37
CA VAL A 148 24.52 13.49 -19.99
C VAL A 148 23.76 12.44 -20.79
N TYR A 149 22.65 11.90 -20.25
CA TYR A 149 21.81 10.95 -20.99
C TYR A 149 21.16 11.58 -22.23
N GLY A 150 20.71 12.83 -22.15
CA GLY A 150 20.13 13.55 -23.28
C GLY A 150 21.14 13.84 -24.40
N ILE A 151 22.41 14.04 -24.06
CA ILE A 151 23.48 14.22 -25.05
C ILE A 151 23.82 12.88 -25.71
N VAL A 152 24.02 11.82 -24.95
CA VAL A 152 24.37 10.49 -25.50
C VAL A 152 23.28 9.95 -26.44
N ALA A 153 22.00 10.14 -26.08
CA ALA A 153 20.87 9.72 -26.91
C ALA A 153 20.73 10.50 -28.24
N LYS A 154 21.42 11.63 -28.40
CA LYS A 154 21.45 12.40 -29.66
C LYS A 154 22.53 11.93 -30.64
N PHE A 155 23.50 11.15 -30.18
CA PHE A 155 24.64 10.66 -30.96
C PHE A 155 24.56 9.17 -31.31
N LEU A 156 23.53 8.47 -30.82
CA LEU A 156 23.14 7.11 -31.18
C LEU A 156 21.94 7.16 -32.13
#